data_AF-A0A2V5P6E2-F1
#
_entry.id   AF-A0A2V5P6E2-F1
#
_cell.length_a   1.000
_cell.length_b   1.000
_cell.length_c   1.000
_cell.angle_alpha   90.00
_cell.angle_beta   90.00
_cell.angle_gamma   90.00
#
_symmetry.space_group_name_H-M   'P 1'
#
loop_
_entity.id
_entity.type
_entity.pdbx_description
1 polymer ?
#
loop_
_entity_poly.entity_id
_entity_poly.type
_entity_poly.pdbx_seq_one_letter_code
_entity_poly.pdbx_strand_id
1 'polypeptide(L)'
;MIGEAVGYRGGHFSGIPMTSERLLLGKQPDVVATLYKPQRTSKPEKCPNGFSEPTATIVWGTLLRLGLKPDQFVLWNAFPWHSFDPRHGMLSNRMPDKSERAAGLPVLRAFLELFPCDQVVALGKIAAAQLEQLGVNAHCVRHPASGGARLFRAQIAAVVHRVRD
;
A
#
# COMPACT_ATOMS: atom_id res chain seq x y z
N MET A 1 4.62 -6.52 0.17
CA MET A 1 4.09 -5.90 -1.07
C MET A 1 4.43 -4.42 -1.09
N ILE A 2 4.95 -3.92 -2.20
CA ILE A 2 5.43 -2.55 -2.36
C ILE A 2 4.53 -1.81 -3.36
N GLY A 3 3.90 -0.72 -2.90
CA GLY A 3 3.11 0.21 -3.70
C GLY A 3 3.96 1.31 -4.31
N GLU A 4 3.32 2.19 -5.07
CA GLU A 4 4.00 3.33 -5.70
C GLU A 4 4.34 4.42 -4.68
N ALA A 5 3.31 5.04 -4.10
CA ALA A 5 3.41 6.19 -3.21
C ALA A 5 2.25 6.18 -2.21
N VAL A 6 2.42 6.91 -1.10
CA VAL A 6 1.34 7.10 -0.13
C VAL A 6 0.24 7.96 -0.75
N GLY A 7 -1.02 7.51 -0.69
CA GLY A 7 -2.17 8.28 -1.15
C GLY A 7 -2.87 9.08 -0.04
N TYR A 8 -3.47 10.23 -0.40
CA TYR A 8 -4.16 11.11 0.54
C TYR A 8 -5.31 10.43 1.29
N ARG A 9 -6.00 9.45 0.67
CA ARG A 9 -7.13 8.73 1.27
C ARG A 9 -6.72 7.61 2.23
N GLY A 10 -5.43 7.35 2.35
CA GLY A 10 -4.86 6.24 3.10
C GLY A 10 -3.79 6.70 4.06
N GLY A 11 -2.55 6.30 3.75
CA GLY A 11 -1.36 6.55 4.57
C GLY A 11 -1.11 8.01 4.94
N HIS A 12 -1.62 8.98 4.18
CA HIS A 12 -1.48 10.40 4.55
C HIS A 12 -2.12 10.72 5.91
N PHE A 13 -3.30 10.15 6.18
CA PHE A 13 -3.99 10.36 7.46
C PHE A 13 -3.71 9.25 8.47
N SER A 14 -3.55 8.00 8.01
CA SER A 14 -3.31 6.89 8.93
C SER A 14 -1.85 6.78 9.39
N GLY A 15 -0.90 7.35 8.63
CA GLY A 15 0.54 7.12 8.81
C GLY A 15 1.01 5.73 8.40
N ILE A 16 0.11 4.85 7.91
CA ILE A 16 0.41 3.44 7.64
C ILE A 16 0.22 3.16 6.14
N PRO A 17 1.22 2.58 5.45
CA PRO A 17 1.11 2.22 4.04
C PRO A 17 -0.09 1.35 3.72
N MET A 18 -0.77 1.63 2.61
CA MET A 18 -1.95 0.91 2.13
C MET A 18 -2.98 0.64 3.23
N THR A 19 -3.14 1.60 4.15
CA THR A 19 -4.06 1.49 5.27
C THR A 19 -4.75 2.84 5.44
N SER A 20 -6.07 2.86 5.53
CA SER A 20 -6.85 4.10 5.66
C SER A 20 -7.48 4.20 7.04
N GLU A 21 -7.85 5.40 7.47
CA GLU A 21 -8.52 5.60 8.77
C GLU A 21 -9.75 4.72 8.90
N ARG A 22 -10.53 4.54 7.83
CA ARG A 22 -11.72 3.69 7.85
C ARG A 22 -11.40 2.21 8.12
N LEU A 23 -10.26 1.73 7.65
CA LEU A 23 -9.77 0.39 7.98
C LEU A 23 -9.42 0.28 9.45
N LEU A 24 -8.64 1.25 9.97
CA LEU A 24 -8.22 1.25 11.37
C LEU A 24 -9.41 1.37 12.33
N LEU A 25 -10.39 2.22 12.01
CA LEU A 25 -11.57 2.45 12.85
C LEU A 25 -12.56 1.27 12.87
N GLY A 26 -12.23 0.13 12.25
CA GLY A 26 -13.10 -1.05 12.19
C GLY A 26 -14.41 -0.80 11.44
N LYS A 27 -14.44 0.24 10.58
CA LYS A 27 -15.61 0.61 9.78
C LYS A 27 -15.64 -0.14 8.44
N GLN A 28 -14.66 -1.02 8.20
CA GLN A 28 -14.73 -2.07 7.19
C GLN A 28 -14.60 -3.42 7.90
N PRO A 29 -15.49 -4.39 7.62
CA PRO A 29 -15.37 -5.73 8.16
C PRO A 29 -14.01 -6.33 7.81
N ASP A 30 -13.45 -7.10 8.73
CA ASP A 30 -12.36 -8.05 8.51
C ASP A 30 -10.93 -7.52 8.41
N VAL A 31 -10.64 -6.21 8.43
CA VAL A 31 -9.35 -5.75 7.88
C VAL A 31 -8.21 -5.53 8.89
N VAL A 32 -8.43 -5.06 10.12
CA VAL A 32 -7.30 -4.88 11.08
C VAL A 32 -7.74 -5.02 12.53
N ALA A 33 -7.18 -6.00 13.25
CA ALA A 33 -7.10 -5.94 14.71
C ALA A 33 -5.91 -5.04 15.07
N THR A 34 -6.16 -4.00 15.85
CA THR A 34 -5.12 -3.04 16.26
C THR A 34 -4.68 -3.36 17.69
N LEU A 35 -3.37 -3.29 17.97
CA LEU A 35 -2.83 -3.44 19.33
C LEU A 35 -3.26 -2.28 20.25
N TYR A 36 -3.64 -1.15 19.66
CA TYR A 36 -4.07 0.07 20.35
C TYR A 36 -5.33 0.61 19.69
N LYS A 37 -6.20 1.26 20.46
CA LYS A 37 -7.41 1.92 19.93
C LYS A 37 -6.99 3.04 18.96
N PRO A 38 -7.24 2.91 17.65
CA PRO A 38 -6.79 3.89 16.68
C PRO A 38 -7.61 5.17 16.81
N GLN A 39 -6.94 6.29 16.61
CA GLN A 39 -7.58 7.60 16.51
C GLN A 39 -7.38 8.14 15.11
N ARG A 40 -8.43 8.75 14.58
CA ARG A 40 -8.39 9.48 13.31
C ARG A 40 -7.56 10.75 13.46
N THR A 41 -6.94 11.18 12.37
CA THR A 41 -6.21 12.45 12.27
C THR A 41 -6.94 13.46 11.37
N SER A 42 -7.81 12.99 10.49
CA SER A 42 -8.65 13.87 9.69
C SER A 42 -9.77 14.51 10.51
N LYS A 43 -10.20 15.70 10.12
CA LYS A 43 -11.29 16.45 10.76
C LYS A 43 -12.65 15.74 10.60
N PRO A 44 -13.36 15.38 11.69
CA PRO A 44 -14.67 14.73 11.63
C PRO A 44 -15.71 15.46 10.80
N GLU A 45 -15.68 16.78 10.82
CA GLU A 45 -16.62 17.64 10.11
C GLU A 45 -16.43 17.56 8.59
N LYS A 46 -15.24 17.15 8.13
CA LYS A 46 -14.91 16.99 6.71
C LYS A 46 -15.10 15.56 6.23
N CYS A 47 -14.82 14.57 7.08
CA CYS A 47 -14.95 13.17 6.71
C CYS A 47 -15.43 12.35 7.92
N PRO A 48 -16.73 12.27 8.23
CA PRO A 48 -17.23 11.71 9.49
C PRO A 48 -16.76 10.28 9.78
N ASN A 49 -16.57 9.47 8.75
CA ASN A 49 -16.16 8.07 8.86
C ASN A 49 -14.67 7.83 8.57
N GLY A 50 -13.86 8.88 8.54
CA GLY A 50 -12.45 8.83 8.11
C GLY A 50 -12.32 8.54 6.61
N PHE A 51 -11.14 8.84 6.06
CA PHE A 51 -10.88 8.54 4.65
C PHE A 51 -10.81 7.04 4.40
N SER A 52 -11.15 6.65 3.16
CA SER A 52 -11.09 5.26 2.70
C SER A 52 -10.35 5.20 1.38
N GLU A 53 -9.34 4.34 1.35
CA GLU A 53 -8.53 4.09 0.17
C GLU A 53 -9.01 2.80 -0.52
N PRO A 54 -9.49 2.86 -1.78
CA PRO A 54 -9.94 1.67 -2.51
C PRO A 54 -8.84 0.63 -2.70
N THR A 55 -7.60 1.06 -2.99
CA THR A 55 -6.44 0.18 -3.14
C THR A 55 -6.19 -0.61 -1.86
N ALA A 56 -6.07 0.08 -0.72
CA ALA A 56 -5.92 -0.54 0.59
C ALA A 56 -7.00 -1.59 0.87
N THR A 57 -8.27 -1.21 0.66
CA THR A 57 -9.43 -2.11 0.85
C THR A 57 -9.29 -3.39 0.04
N ILE A 58 -8.88 -3.28 -1.23
CA ILE A 58 -8.73 -4.44 -2.11
C ILE A 58 -7.51 -5.28 -1.71
N VAL A 59 -6.37 -4.66 -1.40
CA VAL A 59 -5.14 -5.36 -1.00
C VAL A 59 -5.38 -6.19 0.25
N TRP A 60 -5.79 -5.54 1.34
CA TRP A 60 -6.09 -6.21 2.60
C TRP A 60 -7.13 -7.30 2.44
N GLY A 61 -8.30 -6.97 1.88
CA GLY A 61 -9.36 -7.95 1.72
C GLY A 61 -8.94 -9.14 0.86
N THR A 62 -8.06 -8.96 -0.12
CA THR A 62 -7.57 -10.07 -0.95
C THR A 62 -6.61 -10.97 -0.20
N LEU A 63 -5.64 -10.40 0.53
CA LEU A 63 -4.68 -11.18 1.31
C LEU A 63 -5.39 -12.00 2.41
N LEU A 64 -6.32 -11.38 3.13
CA LEU A 64 -7.07 -12.05 4.19
C LEU A 64 -8.02 -13.13 3.65
N ARG A 65 -8.70 -12.88 2.52
CA ARG A 65 -9.55 -13.92 1.87
C ARG A 65 -8.75 -15.11 1.34
N LEU A 66 -7.48 -14.92 1.01
CA LEU A 66 -6.57 -16.01 0.65
C LEU A 66 -6.00 -16.75 1.88
N GLY A 67 -6.42 -16.35 3.08
CA GLY A 67 -6.04 -16.97 4.34
C GLY A 67 -4.64 -16.58 4.82
N LEU A 68 -4.06 -15.47 4.33
CA LEU A 68 -2.87 -14.92 4.95
C LEU A 68 -3.28 -14.21 6.24
N LYS A 69 -2.55 -14.50 7.32
CA LYS A 69 -2.67 -13.76 8.57
C LYS A 69 -1.92 -12.43 8.45
N PRO A 70 -2.33 -11.37 9.18
CA PRO A 70 -1.67 -10.05 9.13
C PRO A 70 -0.18 -10.05 9.47
N ASP A 71 0.33 -11.04 10.19
CA ASP A 71 1.74 -11.22 10.53
C ASP A 71 2.56 -11.92 9.43
N GLN A 72 1.91 -12.42 8.37
CA GLN A 72 2.56 -13.10 7.25
C GLN A 72 2.85 -12.19 6.05
N PHE A 73 2.52 -10.91 6.12
CA PHE A 73 2.81 -9.97 5.05
C PHE A 73 3.11 -8.58 5.59
N VAL A 74 3.94 -7.85 4.86
CA VAL A 74 4.21 -6.43 5.14
C VAL A 74 3.84 -5.59 3.92
N LEU A 75 3.21 -4.44 4.15
CA LEU A 75 2.82 -3.47 3.12
C LEU A 75 3.68 -2.23 3.23
N TRP A 76 4.21 -1.74 2.11
CA TRP A 76 5.02 -0.52 2.04
C TRP A 76 4.84 0.20 0.71
N ASN A 77 5.43 1.38 0.54
CA ASN A 77 5.47 2.11 -0.73
C ASN A 77 6.91 2.40 -1.13
N ALA A 78 7.21 2.31 -2.43
CA ALA A 78 8.54 2.60 -2.96
C ALA A 78 8.93 4.07 -2.74
N PHE A 79 7.97 4.99 -2.89
CA PHE A 79 8.06 6.35 -2.36
C PHE A 79 7.24 6.44 -1.06
N PRO A 80 7.87 6.49 0.12
CA PRO A 80 7.17 6.36 1.40
C PRO A 80 6.43 7.63 1.85
N TRP A 81 6.43 8.68 1.03
CA TRP A 81 5.73 9.94 1.32
C TRP A 81 4.51 10.14 0.42
N HIS A 82 3.67 11.09 0.83
CA HIS A 82 2.51 11.51 0.06
C HIS A 82 2.89 12.61 -0.93
N SER A 83 2.89 12.27 -2.21
CA SER A 83 3.07 13.25 -3.29
C SER A 83 1.71 13.79 -3.73
N PHE A 84 1.54 15.12 -3.62
CA PHE A 84 0.30 15.82 -3.97
C PHE A 84 0.57 16.89 -5.03
N ASP A 85 -0.49 17.30 -5.74
CA ASP A 85 -0.43 18.42 -6.69
C ASP A 85 -0.73 19.74 -5.97
N PRO A 86 0.23 20.68 -5.87
CA PRO A 86 0.02 21.97 -5.22
C PRO A 86 -1.11 22.80 -5.84
N ARG A 87 -1.42 22.59 -7.14
CA ARG A 87 -2.50 23.29 -7.84
C ARG A 87 -3.89 22.81 -7.41
N HIS A 88 -3.99 21.55 -6.98
CA HIS A 88 -5.24 20.93 -6.52
C HIS A 88 -5.29 20.79 -4.98
N GLY A 89 -4.23 21.19 -4.28
CA GLY A 89 -4.10 21.13 -2.82
C GLY A 89 -3.69 19.75 -2.28
N MET A 90 -3.47 19.68 -0.97
CA MET A 90 -2.96 18.48 -0.29
C MET A 90 -3.90 17.26 -0.34
N LEU A 91 -5.17 17.42 -0.74
CA LEU A 91 -6.11 16.29 -0.89
C LEU A 91 -6.18 15.79 -2.34
N SER A 92 -5.03 15.76 -2.99
CA SER A 92 -4.83 15.25 -4.35
C SER A 92 -3.66 14.28 -4.33
N ASN A 93 -3.64 13.33 -5.27
CA ASN A 93 -2.48 12.47 -5.50
C ASN A 93 -1.81 12.89 -6.81
N ARG A 94 -0.49 12.90 -6.83
CA ARG A 94 0.27 12.86 -8.08
C ARG A 94 1.31 11.76 -8.03
N MET A 95 1.77 11.35 -9.20
CA MET A 95 2.94 10.50 -9.29
C MET A 95 4.16 11.29 -8.79
N PRO A 96 5.00 10.73 -7.90
CA PRO A 96 6.27 11.35 -7.52
C PRO A 96 7.15 11.49 -8.76
N ASP A 97 7.94 12.55 -8.88
CA ASP A 97 8.82 12.75 -10.03
C ASP A 97 10.08 11.87 -9.97
N LYS A 98 10.98 12.03 -10.95
CA LYS A 98 12.22 11.22 -11.01
C LYS A 98 13.14 11.48 -9.82
N SER A 99 13.32 12.73 -9.41
CA SER A 99 14.18 13.10 -8.28
C SER A 99 13.59 12.65 -6.95
N GLU A 100 12.28 12.77 -6.77
CA GLU A 100 11.58 12.31 -5.57
C GLU A 100 11.69 10.79 -5.42
N ARG A 101 11.48 10.03 -6.50
CA ARG A 101 11.68 8.57 -6.48
C ARG A 101 13.13 8.20 -6.17
N ALA A 102 14.10 8.87 -6.79
CA ALA A 102 15.51 8.63 -6.51
C ALA A 102 15.86 8.90 -5.04
N ALA A 103 15.32 9.98 -4.45
CA ALA A 103 15.50 10.30 -3.04
C ALA A 103 14.83 9.28 -2.09
N GLY A 104 13.78 8.57 -2.55
CA GLY A 104 13.13 7.50 -1.80
C GLY A 104 13.87 6.16 -1.79
N LEU A 105 14.74 5.90 -2.77
CA LEU A 105 15.44 4.61 -2.92
C LEU A 105 16.24 4.18 -1.67
N PRO A 106 17.01 5.05 -0.98
CA PRO A 106 17.70 4.66 0.24
C PRO A 106 16.75 4.20 1.35
N VAL A 107 15.57 4.82 1.47
CA VAL A 107 14.56 4.43 2.45
C VAL A 107 13.92 3.10 2.08
N LEU A 108 13.62 2.88 0.80
CA LEU A 108 13.11 1.60 0.32
C LEU A 108 14.12 0.47 0.56
N ARG A 109 15.42 0.71 0.31
CA ARG A 109 16.48 -0.25 0.60
C ARG A 109 16.51 -0.62 2.09
N ALA A 110 16.57 0.37 2.97
CA ALA A 110 16.57 0.15 4.42
C ALA A 110 15.32 -0.62 4.88
N PHE A 111 14.15 -0.32 4.32
CA PHE A 111 12.93 -1.08 4.60
C PHE A 111 13.04 -2.56 4.19
N LEU A 112 13.58 -2.84 3.00
CA LEU A 112 13.74 -4.22 2.53
C LEU A 112 14.76 -5.01 3.37
N GLU A 113 15.79 -4.34 3.88
CA GLU A 113 16.77 -4.94 4.81
C GLU A 113 16.14 -5.25 6.18
N LEU A 114 15.21 -4.43 6.66
CA LEU A 114 14.47 -4.67 7.90
C LEU A 114 13.43 -5.79 7.80
N PHE A 115 12.90 -6.01 6.60
CA PHE A 115 11.86 -7.00 6.33
C PHE A 115 12.30 -7.98 5.24
N PRO A 116 13.27 -8.87 5.53
CA PRO A 116 13.67 -9.91 4.58
C PRO A 116 12.47 -10.82 4.30
N CYS A 117 12.04 -10.86 3.05
CA CYS A 117 10.90 -11.64 2.59
C CYS A 117 11.30 -12.54 1.42
N ASP A 118 10.87 -13.80 1.42
CA ASP A 118 11.11 -14.73 0.30
C ASP A 118 10.45 -14.27 -0.99
N GLN A 119 9.36 -13.49 -0.87
CA GLN A 119 8.64 -12.92 -2.00
C GLN A 119 8.44 -11.42 -1.84
N VAL A 120 8.95 -10.67 -2.81
CA VAL A 120 8.65 -9.25 -2.98
C VAL A 120 7.65 -9.09 -4.11
N VAL A 121 6.53 -8.44 -3.83
CA VAL A 121 5.48 -8.15 -4.83
C VAL A 121 5.44 -6.66 -5.11
N ALA A 122 5.58 -6.27 -6.38
CA ALA A 122 5.47 -4.89 -6.82
C ALA A 122 4.05 -4.60 -7.32
N LEU A 123 3.37 -3.63 -6.70
CA LEU A 123 2.01 -3.24 -7.07
C LEU A 123 2.05 -2.18 -8.17
N GLY A 124 2.09 -2.63 -9.43
CA GLY A 124 2.17 -1.77 -10.60
C GLY A 124 3.61 -1.48 -11.07
N LYS A 125 3.70 -0.90 -12.26
CA LYS A 125 4.98 -0.73 -12.99
C LYS A 125 5.96 0.22 -12.30
N ILE A 126 5.46 1.24 -11.61
CA ILE A 126 6.33 2.26 -10.98
C ILE A 126 7.02 1.71 -9.73
N ALA A 127 6.31 0.91 -8.93
CA ALA A 127 6.91 0.16 -7.83
C ALA A 127 7.93 -0.86 -8.36
N ALA A 128 7.60 -1.58 -9.43
CA ALA A 128 8.49 -2.56 -10.04
C ALA A 128 9.80 -1.93 -10.53
N ALA A 129 9.73 -0.80 -11.23
CA ALA A 129 10.92 -0.10 -11.71
C ALA A 129 11.84 0.39 -10.58
N GLN A 130 11.29 0.85 -9.45
CA GLN A 130 12.10 1.26 -8.30
C GLN A 130 12.76 0.07 -7.60
N LEU A 131 12.09 -1.09 -7.55
CA LEU A 131 12.66 -2.33 -7.01
C LEU A 131 13.76 -2.89 -7.93
N GLU A 132 13.57 -2.81 -9.24
CA GLU A 132 14.57 -3.19 -10.24
C GLU A 132 15.85 -2.34 -10.12
N GLN A 133 15.71 -1.03 -9.85
CA GLN A 133 16.86 -0.15 -9.58
C GLN A 133 17.65 -0.56 -8.33
N LEU A 134 17.03 -1.27 -7.39
CA LEU A 134 17.68 -1.82 -6.20
C LEU A 134 18.20 -3.25 -6.42
N GLY A 135 18.03 -3.83 -7.62
CA GLY A 135 18.39 -5.21 -7.90
C GLY A 135 17.46 -6.25 -7.25
N VAL A 136 16.26 -5.85 -6.87
CA VAL A 136 15.31 -6.71 -6.16
C VAL A 136 14.45 -7.46 -7.18
N ASN A 137 14.50 -8.79 -7.15
CA ASN A 137 13.62 -9.63 -7.95
C ASN A 137 12.19 -9.58 -7.37
N ALA A 138 11.33 -8.75 -7.95
CA ALA A 138 9.96 -8.56 -7.49
C ALA A 138 8.94 -9.06 -8.51
N HIS A 139 7.92 -9.78 -8.04
CA HIS A 139 6.79 -10.17 -8.86
C HIS A 139 5.87 -8.98 -9.09
N CYS A 140 5.84 -8.44 -10.30
CA CYS A 140 4.98 -7.32 -10.66
C CYS A 140 3.53 -7.77 -10.89
N VAL A 141 2.60 -7.16 -10.17
CA VAL A 141 1.16 -7.38 -10.31
C VAL A 141 0.44 -6.11 -10.74
N ARG A 142 -0.75 -6.26 -11.32
CA ARG A 142 -1.60 -5.15 -11.73
C ARG A 142 -2.05 -4.37 -10.50
N HIS A 143 -1.89 -3.05 -10.55
CA HIS A 143 -2.42 -2.16 -9.53
C HIS A 143 -3.97 -2.25 -9.47
N PRO A 144 -4.63 -2.33 -8.29
CA PRO A 144 -6.07 -2.56 -8.18
C PRO A 144 -6.94 -1.41 -8.67
N ALA A 145 -6.40 -0.19 -8.65
CA ALA A 145 -7.09 1.01 -9.14
C ALA A 145 -7.42 0.94 -10.65
N SER A 146 -8.31 1.83 -11.09
CA SER A 146 -8.69 1.99 -12.51
C SER A 146 -9.08 0.67 -13.18
N GLY A 147 -9.96 -0.10 -12.53
CA GLY A 147 -10.46 -1.39 -13.04
C GLY A 147 -9.52 -2.58 -12.88
N GLY A 148 -8.33 -2.41 -12.28
CA GLY A 148 -7.32 -3.48 -12.14
C GLY A 148 -7.63 -4.55 -11.09
N ALA A 149 -8.67 -4.36 -10.28
CA ALA A 149 -8.97 -5.19 -9.12
C ALA A 149 -9.14 -6.70 -9.42
N ARG A 150 -9.76 -7.06 -10.56
CA ARG A 150 -9.95 -8.48 -10.95
C ARG A 150 -8.61 -9.16 -11.23
N LEU A 151 -7.76 -8.51 -12.02
CA LEU A 151 -6.46 -9.06 -12.39
C LEU A 151 -5.50 -9.10 -11.18
N PHE A 152 -5.50 -8.06 -10.35
CA PHE A 152 -4.77 -8.05 -9.08
C PHE A 152 -5.07 -9.29 -8.23
N ARG A 153 -6.37 -9.59 -8.00
CA ARG A 153 -6.79 -10.74 -7.19
C ARG A 153 -6.28 -12.06 -7.76
N ALA A 154 -6.41 -12.26 -9.07
CA ALA A 154 -5.94 -13.47 -9.73
C ALA A 154 -4.41 -13.65 -9.61
N GLN A 155 -3.65 -12.57 -9.81
CA GLN A 155 -2.19 -12.61 -9.73
C GLN A 155 -1.70 -12.85 -8.30
N ILE A 156 -2.31 -12.21 -7.30
CA ILE A 156 -1.95 -12.46 -5.89
C ILE A 156 -2.30 -13.89 -5.48
N ALA A 157 -3.43 -14.44 -5.91
CA ALA A 157 -3.76 -15.84 -5.65
C ALA A 157 -2.67 -16.79 -6.18
N ALA A 158 -2.18 -16.55 -7.41
CA ALA A 158 -1.08 -17.33 -7.98
C ALA A 158 0.24 -17.18 -7.21
N VAL A 159 0.56 -15.97 -6.72
CA VAL A 159 1.74 -15.76 -5.86
C VAL A 159 1.62 -16.55 -4.57
N VAL A 160 0.47 -16.46 -3.89
CA VAL A 160 0.24 -17.13 -2.60
C VAL A 160 0.29 -18.65 -2.74
N HIS A 161 -0.23 -19.20 -3.84
CA HIS A 161 -0.15 -20.63 -4.10
C HIS A 161 1.31 -21.10 -4.20
N ARG A 162 2.13 -20.42 -5.00
CA ARG A 162 3.57 -20.73 -5.14
C ARG A 162 4.39 -20.61 -3.86
N VAL A 163 3.94 -19.82 -2.89
CA VAL A 163 4.64 -19.64 -1.59
C VAL A 163 4.32 -20.75 -0.61
N ARG A 164 3.15 -21.40 -0.77
CA ARG A 164 2.70 -22.46 0.11
C ARG A 164 3.11 -23.86 -0.36
N ASP A 165 3.46 -23.99 -1.64
CA ASP A 165 4.03 -25.19 -2.23
C ASP A 165 5.52 -25.32 -1.87
#